data_AF-A0A976IPZ7-F1
#
_entry.id   AF-A0A976IPZ7-F1
#
_cell.length_a   1.000
_cell.length_b   1.000
_cell.length_c   1.000
_cell.angle_alpha   90.00
_cell.angle_beta   90.00
_cell.angle_gamma   90.00
#
_symmetry.space_group_name_H-M   'P 1'
#
loop_
_entity.id
_entity.type
_entity.pdbx_description
1 polymer ?
#
loop_
_entity_poly.entity_id
_entity_poly.type
_entity_poly.pdbx_seq_one_letter_code
_entity_poly.pdbx_strand_id
1 'polypeptide(L)'
;MLRKLIFLSGAILALNSHSLMADTFDDAVNLYLQGFEYCTDAKDALTANNVPRAKTALDKYESLKQEASGINSTILSTQKRGMDSNLKFCERVATDIEIAIGTPILDQALAACDEAKNQLKAQNPEQANISYQRFNRLKQEALSTSPSLNDRFSIRNQIRSCNRLEKKIAGFNEKQEALALAIETVLEESEAYATLCQTTLQTTKPTALNASNLQEIKSAVNAAQKHRAAVMAESLALAEMDKNPDDPGTISKNQYLQAGDLCLQKLNAQLSGLESSLELAQKELDEYNGALKRANSQCGAAQKFPLAQVDQAAYDKARSQYESAIQTRNNVRAALAKNNYYQANQQTGTARSIEKSLGNLNTCLDQTRSHVSALFGALPLSKPPIASVAKQKAAGKTGGVPPRKIHGSVKMLNTTPEFIVAYMVDGSRPLHDVEIVIDASGFDQPVYFVGSGETFRIKSKDFATHRISASSAALDFANNLARVQSRQSRQAKVTWPVNNMVQIRSDRGDVVPSYIANIPSSKPSIIMFDYGSDTVTFELDNPSEAAIGYLLVPDFDPLEIKLSEGEIKSLAITRDNEPLGSVLLKGL
;
A
#
# COMPACT_ATOMS: atom_id res chain seq x y z
N MET A 1 69.45 -71.16 65.12
CA MET A 1 70.46 -72.00 65.80
C MET A 1 71.37 -72.57 64.72
N LEU A 2 72.50 -71.93 64.42
CA LEU A 2 73.84 -72.20 64.95
C LEU A 2 74.34 -73.65 64.73
N ARG A 3 75.26 -73.84 63.76
CA ARG A 3 76.60 -74.46 63.91
C ARG A 3 77.23 -74.61 62.51
N LYS A 4 78.25 -73.77 62.19
CA LYS A 4 79.71 -73.98 62.37
C LYS A 4 80.25 -75.11 61.46
N LEU A 5 80.97 -74.77 60.39
CA LEU A 5 82.44 -74.56 60.31
C LEU A 5 83.26 -75.81 60.67
N ILE A 6 84.09 -76.30 59.74
CA ILE A 6 85.56 -76.41 59.88
C ILE A 6 86.22 -76.98 58.59
N PHE A 7 87.38 -76.37 58.30
CA PHE A 7 88.50 -76.63 57.38
C PHE A 7 88.95 -78.08 57.11
N LEU A 8 89.54 -78.31 55.92
CA LEU A 8 90.97 -78.65 55.65
C LEU A 8 91.14 -78.95 54.14
N SER A 9 91.91 -78.17 53.37
CA SER A 9 93.35 -78.30 53.07
C SER A 9 93.73 -79.44 52.10
N GLY A 10 93.82 -79.10 50.80
CA GLY A 10 94.94 -79.39 49.89
C GLY A 10 95.22 -80.82 49.39
N ALA A 11 94.98 -81.06 48.10
CA ALA A 11 95.97 -81.68 47.19
C ALA A 11 95.57 -81.52 45.71
N ILE A 12 96.56 -81.06 44.95
CA ILE A 12 96.70 -80.76 43.53
C ILE A 12 96.20 -81.87 42.58
N LEU A 13 95.47 -81.50 41.53
CA LEU A 13 95.75 -81.96 40.15
C LEU A 13 95.07 -81.06 39.12
N ALA A 14 95.90 -80.31 38.41
CA ALA A 14 95.52 -79.58 37.21
C ALA A 14 95.15 -80.59 36.11
N LEU A 15 93.92 -80.50 35.63
CA LEU A 15 93.56 -80.93 34.28
C LEU A 15 92.94 -79.72 33.60
N ASN A 16 93.70 -79.20 32.63
CA ASN A 16 93.26 -78.29 31.59
C ASN A 16 92.01 -78.87 30.91
N SER A 17 90.81 -78.47 31.33
CA SER A 17 89.65 -78.48 30.44
C SER A 17 89.75 -77.23 29.57
N HIS A 18 90.37 -77.42 28.41
CA HIS A 18 90.20 -76.51 27.28
C HIS A 18 88.71 -76.30 27.06
N SER A 19 88.34 -75.05 26.84
CA SER A 19 87.01 -74.59 26.47
C SER A 19 86.47 -75.42 25.30
N LEU A 20 85.58 -76.37 25.60
CA LEU A 20 84.67 -76.94 24.61
C LEU A 20 83.55 -75.92 24.38
N MET A 21 83.86 -74.84 23.66
CA MET A 21 82.85 -74.16 22.86
C MET A 21 82.56 -75.12 21.70
N ALA A 22 81.48 -75.89 21.79
CA ALA A 22 80.84 -76.42 20.58
C ALA A 22 80.57 -75.24 19.63
N ASP A 23 80.75 -75.41 18.32
CA ASP A 23 80.63 -74.32 17.33
C ASP A 23 79.18 -73.83 17.22
N THR A 24 78.77 -72.99 18.17
CA THR A 24 77.42 -72.40 18.26
C THR A 24 77.04 -71.63 17.00
N PHE A 25 78.03 -71.18 16.22
CA PHE A 25 77.81 -70.57 14.92
C PHE A 25 77.47 -71.59 13.83
N ASP A 26 78.19 -72.70 13.72
CA ASP A 26 77.93 -73.68 12.66
C ASP A 26 76.65 -74.47 12.91
N ASP A 27 76.31 -74.74 14.18
CA ASP A 27 75.02 -75.34 14.57
C ASP A 27 73.85 -74.42 14.19
N ALA A 28 73.98 -73.12 14.46
CA ALA A 28 72.99 -72.12 14.06
C ALA A 28 72.86 -72.00 12.53
N VAL A 29 73.98 -72.02 11.79
CA VAL A 29 73.97 -71.97 10.32
C VAL A 29 73.32 -73.23 9.73
N ASN A 30 73.62 -74.41 10.25
CA ASN A 30 73.04 -75.66 9.74
C ASN A 30 71.52 -75.71 9.98
N LEU A 31 71.03 -75.25 11.13
CA LEU A 31 69.60 -75.12 11.40
C LEU A 31 68.94 -74.07 10.49
N TYR A 32 69.59 -72.93 10.28
CA TYR A 32 69.11 -71.94 9.33
C TYR A 32 69.00 -72.48 7.90
N LEU A 33 69.99 -73.27 7.44
CA LEU A 33 69.97 -73.84 6.09
C LEU A 33 68.83 -74.84 5.88
N GLN A 34 68.43 -75.58 6.92
CA GLN A 34 67.19 -76.37 6.88
C GLN A 34 65.94 -75.48 6.73
N GLY A 35 65.92 -74.33 7.42
CA GLY A 35 64.89 -73.31 7.21
C GLY A 35 64.90 -72.74 5.79
N PHE A 36 66.08 -72.50 5.23
CA PHE A 36 66.25 -71.93 3.89
C PHE A 36 65.62 -72.81 2.80
N GLU A 37 65.65 -74.13 2.94
CA GLU A 37 64.93 -75.06 2.03
C GLU A 37 63.42 -74.77 2.01
N TYR A 38 62.82 -74.45 3.15
CA TYR A 38 61.40 -74.05 3.21
C TYR A 38 61.14 -72.69 2.56
N CYS A 39 62.11 -71.77 2.59
CA CYS A 39 62.00 -70.51 1.86
C CYS A 39 62.08 -70.71 0.34
N THR A 40 62.92 -71.63 -0.15
CA THR A 40 62.94 -72.01 -1.57
C THR A 40 61.64 -72.71 -1.99
N ASP A 41 61.12 -73.61 -1.15
CA ASP A 41 59.80 -74.23 -1.35
C ASP A 41 58.68 -73.20 -1.40
N ALA A 42 58.77 -72.15 -0.57
CA ALA A 42 57.81 -71.06 -0.56
C ALA A 42 57.83 -70.30 -1.91
N LYS A 43 59.01 -70.05 -2.48
CA LYS A 43 59.15 -69.43 -3.80
C LYS A 43 58.60 -70.31 -4.92
N ASP A 44 58.84 -71.61 -4.88
CA ASP A 44 58.34 -72.56 -5.87
C ASP A 44 56.81 -72.66 -5.80
N ALA A 45 56.26 -72.76 -4.58
CA ALA A 45 54.82 -72.75 -4.35
C ALA A 45 54.16 -71.45 -4.83
N LEU A 46 54.80 -70.30 -4.60
CA LEU A 46 54.31 -69.02 -5.10
C LEU A 46 54.31 -68.96 -6.63
N THR A 47 55.38 -69.45 -7.26
CA THR A 47 55.50 -69.51 -8.74
C THR A 47 54.43 -70.43 -9.35
N ALA A 48 54.05 -71.49 -8.64
CA ALA A 48 52.93 -72.37 -8.98
C ALA A 48 51.55 -71.79 -8.62
N ASN A 49 51.48 -70.51 -8.24
CA ASN A 49 50.26 -69.80 -7.82
C ASN A 49 49.54 -70.45 -6.61
N ASN A 50 50.28 -71.15 -5.74
CA ASN A 50 49.76 -71.77 -4.53
C ASN A 50 50.16 -70.94 -3.30
N VAL A 51 49.52 -69.78 -3.14
CA VAL A 51 49.76 -68.83 -2.04
C VAL A 51 49.60 -69.47 -0.65
N PRO A 52 48.59 -70.33 -0.37
CA PRO A 52 48.47 -70.99 0.93
C PRO A 52 49.67 -71.88 1.28
N ARG A 53 50.17 -72.65 0.31
CA ARG A 53 51.37 -73.48 0.49
C ARG A 53 52.62 -72.62 0.66
N ALA A 54 52.75 -71.55 -0.14
CA ALA A 54 53.86 -70.61 -0.05
C ALA A 54 53.94 -69.97 1.35
N LYS A 55 52.81 -69.51 1.87
CA LYS A 55 52.72 -68.97 3.24
C LYS A 55 53.11 -70.01 4.29
N THR A 56 52.57 -71.21 4.21
CA THR A 56 52.88 -72.29 5.17
C THR A 56 54.37 -72.64 5.18
N ALA A 57 55.01 -72.65 4.01
CA ALA A 57 56.45 -72.89 3.90
C ALA A 57 57.27 -71.71 4.43
N LEU A 58 56.85 -70.47 4.18
CA LEU A 58 57.47 -69.27 4.73
C LEU A 58 57.39 -69.23 6.28
N ASP A 59 56.24 -69.59 6.86
CA ASP A 59 56.05 -69.65 8.31
C ASP A 59 57.03 -70.65 8.96
N LYS A 60 57.28 -71.79 8.29
CA LYS A 60 58.29 -72.76 8.73
C LYS A 60 59.72 -72.22 8.64
N TYR A 61 60.04 -71.50 7.56
CA TYR A 61 61.32 -70.81 7.42
C TYR A 61 61.54 -69.81 8.56
N GLU A 62 60.56 -68.95 8.87
CA GLU A 62 60.69 -67.96 9.93
C GLU A 62 60.84 -68.61 11.32
N SER A 63 60.12 -69.71 11.60
CA SER A 63 60.30 -70.49 12.83
C SER A 63 61.74 -71.00 12.98
N LEU A 64 62.27 -71.67 11.95
CA LEU A 64 63.62 -72.24 11.98
C LEU A 64 64.70 -71.16 12.00
N LYS A 65 64.48 -70.03 11.32
CA LYS A 65 65.35 -68.85 11.40
C LYS A 65 65.37 -68.26 12.80
N GLN A 66 64.22 -68.17 13.47
CA GLN A 66 64.12 -67.67 14.84
C GLN A 66 64.86 -68.60 15.80
N GLU A 67 64.64 -69.91 15.70
CA GLU A 67 65.34 -70.93 16.50
C GLU A 67 66.85 -70.86 16.29
N ALA A 68 67.31 -70.79 15.03
CA ALA A 68 68.72 -70.62 14.69
C ALA A 68 69.31 -69.33 15.26
N SER A 69 68.57 -68.21 15.20
CA SER A 69 69.03 -66.93 15.76
C SER A 69 69.11 -66.93 17.30
N GLY A 70 68.31 -67.78 17.95
CA GLY A 70 68.38 -68.02 19.40
C GLY A 70 69.63 -68.78 19.82
N ILE A 71 70.20 -69.61 18.93
CA ILE A 71 71.49 -70.28 19.13
C ILE A 71 72.64 -69.29 18.93
N ASN A 72 72.63 -68.54 17.82
CA ASN A 72 73.62 -67.50 17.56
C ASN A 72 73.04 -66.38 16.68
N SER A 73 72.88 -65.18 17.25
CA SER A 73 72.26 -64.05 16.55
C SER A 73 73.12 -63.43 15.44
N THR A 74 74.43 -63.69 15.42
CA THR A 74 75.34 -63.12 14.40
C THR A 74 75.07 -63.66 12.99
N ILE A 75 74.35 -64.78 12.88
CA ILE A 75 73.92 -65.34 11.59
C ILE A 75 73.04 -64.37 10.80
N LEU A 76 72.34 -63.45 11.47
CA LEU A 76 71.45 -62.47 10.82
C LEU A 76 72.20 -61.28 10.20
N SER A 77 73.48 -61.10 10.50
CA SER A 77 74.28 -59.94 10.07
C SER A 77 75.59 -60.31 9.37
N THR A 78 75.93 -61.59 9.29
CA THR A 78 77.19 -62.07 8.72
C THR A 78 77.10 -62.29 7.20
N GLN A 79 78.23 -62.15 6.52
CA GLN A 79 78.39 -62.54 5.11
C GLN A 79 78.97 -63.96 4.94
N LYS A 80 79.42 -64.58 6.03
CA LYS A 80 80.00 -65.93 5.99
C LYS A 80 78.97 -66.94 5.51
N ARG A 81 79.43 -67.98 4.78
CA ARG A 81 78.61 -69.08 4.27
C ARG A 81 77.36 -68.64 3.47
N GLY A 82 77.40 -67.44 2.86
CA GLY A 82 76.33 -66.93 2.00
C GLY A 82 75.09 -66.39 2.74
N MET A 83 75.16 -66.23 4.07
CA MET A 83 74.01 -65.86 4.91
C MET A 83 73.30 -64.57 4.45
N ASP A 84 74.04 -63.48 4.21
CA ASP A 84 73.48 -62.21 3.73
C ASP A 84 72.65 -62.37 2.43
N SER A 85 73.15 -63.16 1.47
CA SER A 85 72.42 -63.42 0.21
C SER A 85 71.15 -64.24 0.44
N ASN A 86 71.22 -65.25 1.31
CA ASN A 86 70.09 -66.12 1.62
C ASN A 86 68.99 -65.36 2.37
N LEU A 87 69.37 -64.52 3.34
CA LEU A 87 68.44 -63.65 4.07
C LEU A 87 67.73 -62.67 3.13
N LYS A 88 68.49 -61.98 2.25
CA LYS A 88 67.92 -61.08 1.23
C LYS A 88 67.06 -61.80 0.20
N PHE A 89 67.37 -63.05 -0.13
CA PHE A 89 66.50 -63.86 -0.98
C PHE A 89 65.17 -64.12 -0.30
N CYS A 90 65.18 -64.62 0.93
CA CYS A 90 63.97 -64.95 1.65
C CYS A 90 63.14 -63.74 2.07
N GLU A 91 63.77 -62.59 2.33
CA GLU A 91 63.07 -61.31 2.51
C GLU A 91 62.26 -60.95 1.25
N ARG A 92 62.85 -61.08 0.05
CA ARG A 92 62.11 -60.87 -1.21
C ARG A 92 60.98 -61.88 -1.40
N VAL A 93 61.20 -63.16 -1.06
CA VAL A 93 60.15 -64.19 -1.12
C VAL A 93 59.00 -63.85 -0.17
N ALA A 94 59.30 -63.40 1.05
CA ALA A 94 58.31 -62.96 2.02
C ALA A 94 57.48 -61.79 1.48
N THR A 95 58.14 -60.76 0.93
CA THR A 95 57.46 -59.62 0.29
C THR A 95 56.61 -60.04 -0.91
N ASP A 96 57.09 -60.95 -1.76
CA ASP A 96 56.33 -61.45 -2.90
C ASP A 96 55.05 -62.20 -2.46
N ILE A 97 55.15 -63.04 -1.41
CA ILE A 97 54.00 -63.75 -0.83
C ILE A 97 53.03 -62.76 -0.18
N GLU A 98 53.53 -61.79 0.58
CA GLU A 98 52.75 -60.72 1.19
C GLU A 98 51.94 -59.96 0.14
N ILE A 99 52.56 -59.58 -0.98
CA ILE A 99 51.89 -58.91 -2.10
C ILE A 99 50.82 -59.83 -2.71
N ALA A 100 51.14 -61.11 -2.95
CA ALA A 100 50.19 -62.06 -3.52
C ALA A 100 48.95 -62.29 -2.64
N ILE A 101 49.08 -62.17 -1.32
CA ILE A 101 47.95 -62.23 -0.37
C ILE A 101 47.12 -60.95 -0.44
N GLY A 102 47.75 -59.77 -0.48
CA GLY A 102 47.05 -58.49 -0.44
C GLY A 102 46.42 -58.06 -1.76
N THR A 103 46.99 -58.44 -2.91
CA THR A 103 46.54 -58.02 -4.25
C THR A 103 45.05 -58.32 -4.50
N PRO A 104 44.50 -59.52 -4.22
CA PRO A 104 43.08 -59.80 -4.43
C PRO A 104 42.14 -58.90 -3.62
N ILE A 105 42.53 -58.51 -2.40
CA ILE A 105 41.75 -57.61 -1.55
C ILE A 105 41.78 -56.20 -2.13
N LEU A 106 42.95 -55.77 -2.60
CA LEU A 106 43.12 -54.48 -3.28
C LEU A 106 42.31 -54.41 -4.58
N ASP A 107 42.29 -55.48 -5.38
CA ASP A 107 41.50 -55.52 -6.61
C ASP A 107 39.99 -55.38 -6.32
N GLN A 108 39.50 -56.01 -5.25
CA GLN A 108 38.13 -55.81 -4.78
C GLN A 108 37.88 -54.36 -4.32
N ALA A 109 38.87 -53.73 -3.66
CA ALA A 109 38.77 -52.33 -3.29
C ALA A 109 38.64 -51.46 -4.55
N LEU A 110 39.50 -51.65 -5.54
CA LEU A 110 39.48 -50.89 -6.79
C LEU A 110 38.18 -51.09 -7.58
N ALA A 111 37.64 -52.31 -7.60
CA ALA A 111 36.32 -52.57 -8.18
C ALA A 111 35.19 -51.79 -7.48
N ALA A 112 35.22 -51.69 -6.15
CA ALA A 112 34.26 -50.88 -5.40
C ALA A 112 34.41 -49.36 -5.67
N CYS A 113 35.65 -48.89 -5.93
CA CYS A 113 35.89 -47.52 -6.37
C CYS A 113 35.32 -47.25 -7.77
N ASP A 114 35.47 -48.19 -8.71
CA ASP A 114 34.89 -48.07 -10.05
C ASP A 114 33.35 -48.10 -10.01
N GLU A 115 32.76 -48.93 -9.14
CA GLU A 115 31.32 -48.92 -8.86
C GLU A 115 30.86 -47.55 -8.36
N ALA A 116 31.54 -46.98 -7.36
CA ALA A 116 31.23 -45.64 -6.84
C ALA A 116 31.29 -44.56 -7.94
N LYS A 117 32.27 -44.65 -8.84
CA LYS A 117 32.40 -43.74 -9.98
C LYS A 117 31.26 -43.88 -10.98
N ASN A 118 30.78 -45.10 -11.22
CA ASN A 118 29.65 -45.34 -12.10
C ASN A 118 28.33 -44.87 -11.49
N GLN A 119 28.13 -45.04 -10.18
CA GLN A 119 26.97 -44.51 -9.46
C GLN A 119 26.92 -42.97 -9.51
N LEU A 120 28.05 -42.28 -9.37
CA LEU A 120 28.10 -40.83 -9.57
C LEU A 120 27.75 -40.40 -11.00
N LYS A 121 28.17 -41.15 -12.02
CA LYS A 121 27.78 -40.88 -13.42
C LYS A 121 26.27 -41.07 -13.64
N ALA A 122 25.68 -42.02 -12.93
CA ALA A 122 24.24 -42.27 -12.91
C ALA A 122 23.45 -41.31 -11.99
N GLN A 123 24.11 -40.26 -11.48
CA GLN A 123 23.50 -39.26 -10.57
C GLN A 123 22.96 -39.87 -9.26
N ASN A 124 23.55 -40.96 -8.78
CA ASN A 124 23.17 -41.65 -7.55
C ASN A 124 24.30 -41.53 -6.49
N PRO A 125 24.40 -40.39 -5.79
CA PRO A 125 25.50 -40.14 -4.86
C PRO A 125 25.38 -40.96 -3.56
N GLU A 126 24.16 -41.37 -3.17
CA GLU A 126 23.96 -42.24 -2.01
C GLU A 126 24.58 -43.62 -2.25
N GLN A 127 24.26 -44.26 -3.38
CA GLN A 127 24.87 -45.53 -3.76
C GLN A 127 26.38 -45.37 -4.02
N ALA A 128 26.81 -44.23 -4.59
CA ALA A 128 28.24 -43.95 -4.74
C ALA A 128 28.98 -43.89 -3.41
N ASN A 129 28.36 -43.31 -2.37
CA ASN A 129 28.92 -43.26 -1.03
C ASN A 129 29.05 -44.65 -0.40
N ILE A 130 28.02 -45.50 -0.55
CA ILE A 130 28.05 -46.90 -0.07
C ILE A 130 29.22 -47.66 -0.71
N SER A 131 29.36 -47.60 -2.04
CA SER A 131 30.46 -48.24 -2.76
C SER A 131 31.84 -47.65 -2.39
N TYR A 132 31.91 -46.34 -2.13
CA TYR A 132 33.15 -45.69 -1.67
C TYR A 132 33.55 -46.11 -0.25
N GLN A 133 32.60 -46.26 0.68
CA GLN A 133 32.88 -46.81 2.01
C GLN A 133 33.40 -48.24 1.93
N ARG A 134 32.85 -49.06 1.01
CA ARG A 134 33.37 -50.41 0.73
C ARG A 134 34.81 -50.37 0.22
N PHE A 135 35.14 -49.46 -0.71
CA PHE A 135 36.53 -49.24 -1.14
C PHE A 135 37.44 -48.90 0.05
N ASN A 136 37.03 -47.97 0.93
CA ASN A 136 37.85 -47.56 2.07
C ASN A 136 38.14 -48.72 3.04
N ARG A 137 37.14 -49.54 3.34
CA ARG A 137 37.29 -50.74 4.18
C ARG A 137 38.26 -51.74 3.55
N LEU A 138 38.04 -52.12 2.29
CA LEU A 138 38.88 -53.10 1.59
C LEU A 138 40.31 -52.59 1.36
N LYS A 139 40.49 -51.29 1.12
CA LYS A 139 41.81 -50.64 1.05
C LYS A 139 42.56 -50.78 2.37
N GLN A 140 41.91 -50.48 3.50
CA GLN A 140 42.53 -50.62 4.83
C GLN A 140 42.89 -52.07 5.13
N GLU A 141 42.00 -53.01 4.78
CA GLU A 141 42.23 -54.45 4.91
C GLU A 141 43.43 -54.91 4.05
N ALA A 142 43.50 -54.49 2.78
CA ALA A 142 44.60 -54.82 1.89
C ALA A 142 45.96 -54.28 2.38
N LEU A 143 46.01 -53.02 2.83
CA LEU A 143 47.25 -52.37 3.29
C LEU A 143 47.69 -52.82 4.69
N SER A 144 46.77 -53.28 5.54
CA SER A 144 47.13 -53.91 6.83
C SER A 144 47.60 -55.35 6.65
N THR A 145 47.04 -56.07 5.66
CA THR A 145 47.46 -57.43 5.31
C THR A 145 48.78 -57.43 4.54
N SER A 146 49.01 -56.41 3.70
CA SER A 146 50.19 -56.29 2.84
C SER A 146 50.68 -54.84 2.75
N PRO A 147 51.41 -54.34 3.77
CA PRO A 147 52.02 -53.02 3.74
C PRO A 147 52.87 -52.74 2.49
N SER A 148 53.55 -53.75 1.95
CA SER A 148 54.43 -53.66 0.77
C SER A 148 53.67 -53.25 -0.52
N LEU A 149 52.35 -53.39 -0.56
CA LEU A 149 51.53 -52.85 -1.66
C LEU A 149 51.65 -51.32 -1.78
N ASN A 150 51.89 -50.63 -0.66
CA ASN A 150 51.99 -49.17 -0.64
C ASN A 150 53.31 -48.66 -1.26
N ASP A 151 54.34 -49.49 -1.38
CA ASP A 151 55.60 -49.06 -1.98
C ASP A 151 55.50 -48.99 -3.50
N ARG A 152 54.59 -49.77 -4.10
CA ARG A 152 54.33 -49.82 -5.54
C ARG A 152 53.64 -48.54 -6.02
N PHE A 153 54.32 -47.81 -6.91
CA PHE A 153 53.83 -46.54 -7.46
C PHE A 153 52.46 -46.66 -8.14
N SER A 154 52.23 -47.71 -8.94
CA SER A 154 50.95 -47.92 -9.64
C SER A 154 49.77 -48.02 -8.67
N ILE A 155 49.93 -48.80 -7.60
CA ILE A 155 48.91 -49.00 -6.55
C ILE A 155 48.64 -47.68 -5.83
N ARG A 156 49.70 -46.95 -5.43
CA ARG A 156 49.55 -45.62 -4.81
C ARG A 156 48.77 -44.66 -5.69
N ASN A 157 49.03 -44.67 -7.00
CA ASN A 157 48.34 -43.79 -7.93
C ASN A 157 46.85 -44.16 -8.08
N GLN A 158 46.53 -45.46 -8.19
CA GLN A 158 45.15 -45.95 -8.25
C GLN A 158 44.38 -45.59 -6.96
N ILE A 159 44.95 -45.85 -5.78
CA ILE A 159 44.36 -45.48 -4.49
C ILE A 159 44.17 -43.96 -4.40
N ARG A 160 45.15 -43.15 -4.83
CA ARG A 160 45.04 -41.68 -4.80
C ARG A 160 43.91 -41.18 -5.69
N SER A 161 43.71 -41.77 -6.86
CA SER A 161 42.58 -41.45 -7.75
C SER A 161 41.25 -41.70 -7.05
N CYS A 162 41.11 -42.87 -6.43
CA CYS A 162 39.91 -43.26 -5.69
C CYS A 162 39.66 -42.40 -4.45
N ASN A 163 40.70 -42.02 -3.69
CA ASN A 163 40.55 -41.12 -2.55
C ASN A 163 40.00 -39.73 -2.95
N ARG A 164 40.23 -39.26 -4.18
CA ARG A 164 39.64 -37.99 -4.67
C ARG A 164 38.13 -38.09 -4.90
N LEU A 165 37.56 -39.29 -4.93
CA LEU A 165 36.14 -39.51 -5.16
C LEU A 165 35.29 -39.02 -3.98
N GLU A 166 35.79 -39.12 -2.75
CA GLU A 166 35.12 -38.64 -1.53
C GLU A 166 34.66 -37.18 -1.66
N LYS A 167 35.58 -36.29 -2.04
CA LYS A 167 35.29 -34.87 -2.25
C LYS A 167 34.29 -34.64 -3.38
N LYS A 168 34.28 -35.50 -4.40
CA LYS A 168 33.32 -35.42 -5.51
C LYS A 168 31.93 -35.87 -5.08
N ILE A 169 31.82 -36.91 -4.26
CA ILE A 169 30.55 -37.40 -3.70
C ILE A 169 29.97 -36.31 -2.79
N ALA A 170 30.75 -35.78 -1.85
CA ALA A 170 30.33 -34.71 -0.96
C ALA A 170 29.85 -33.47 -1.74
N GLY A 171 30.66 -32.99 -2.69
CA GLY A 171 30.28 -31.84 -3.52
C GLY A 171 29.11 -32.09 -4.48
N PHE A 172 28.71 -33.34 -4.72
CA PHE A 172 27.50 -33.67 -5.47
C PHE A 172 26.27 -33.63 -4.56
N ASN A 173 26.37 -34.17 -3.34
CA ASN A 173 25.32 -34.09 -2.32
C ASN A 173 24.98 -32.63 -1.97
N GLU A 174 26.00 -31.79 -1.69
CA GLU A 174 25.79 -30.37 -1.39
C GLU A 174 25.03 -29.64 -2.52
N LYS A 175 25.33 -29.99 -3.79
CA LYS A 175 24.63 -29.41 -4.94
C LYS A 175 23.20 -29.91 -5.08
N GLN A 176 22.94 -31.19 -4.80
CA GLN A 176 21.57 -31.73 -4.81
C GLN A 176 20.72 -31.14 -3.69
N GLU A 177 21.28 -31.00 -2.48
CA GLU A 177 20.59 -30.40 -1.34
C GLU A 177 20.28 -28.91 -1.59
N ALA A 178 21.26 -28.15 -2.10
CA ALA A 178 21.05 -26.76 -2.49
C ALA A 178 19.98 -26.62 -3.58
N LEU A 179 19.96 -27.52 -4.56
CA LEU A 179 18.95 -27.54 -5.61
C LEU A 179 17.56 -27.88 -5.07
N ALA A 180 17.47 -28.85 -4.14
CA ALA A 180 16.21 -29.21 -3.50
C ALA A 180 15.63 -28.04 -2.70
N LEU A 181 16.45 -27.34 -1.92
CA LEU A 181 16.04 -26.14 -1.17
C LEU A 181 15.60 -25.00 -2.12
N ALA A 182 16.29 -24.84 -3.24
CA ALA A 182 15.92 -23.85 -4.25
C ALA A 182 14.59 -24.21 -4.94
N ILE A 183 14.30 -25.49 -5.18
CA ILE A 183 13.00 -25.96 -5.69
C ILE A 183 11.89 -25.69 -4.67
N GLU A 184 12.13 -25.97 -3.38
CA GLU A 184 11.19 -25.66 -2.30
C GLU A 184 10.90 -24.14 -2.24
N THR A 185 11.94 -23.32 -2.31
CA THR A 185 11.83 -21.86 -2.37
C THR A 185 10.97 -21.42 -3.57
N VAL A 186 11.18 -22.00 -4.76
CA VAL A 186 10.37 -21.71 -5.95
C VAL A 186 8.89 -22.02 -5.71
N LEU A 187 8.58 -23.15 -5.07
CA LEU A 187 7.19 -23.54 -4.77
C LEU A 187 6.55 -22.57 -3.78
N GLU A 188 7.18 -22.34 -2.64
CA GLU A 188 6.68 -21.44 -1.59
C GLU A 188 6.48 -20.01 -2.09
N GLU A 189 7.48 -19.46 -2.78
CA GLU A 189 7.44 -18.09 -3.30
C GLU A 189 6.42 -17.94 -4.44
N SER A 190 6.22 -18.98 -5.26
CA SER A 190 5.18 -18.97 -6.30
C SER A 190 3.77 -18.98 -5.69
N GLU A 191 3.54 -19.80 -4.66
CA GLU A 191 2.27 -19.85 -3.94
C GLU A 191 1.99 -18.54 -3.20
N ALA A 192 2.99 -17.98 -2.52
CA ALA A 192 2.91 -16.69 -1.85
C ALA A 192 2.58 -15.57 -2.84
N TYR A 193 3.22 -15.56 -4.01
CA TYR A 193 2.92 -14.62 -5.10
C TYR A 193 1.44 -14.68 -5.51
N ALA A 194 0.94 -15.89 -5.81
CA ALA A 194 -0.44 -16.09 -6.23
C ALA A 194 -1.45 -15.71 -5.14
N THR A 195 -1.22 -16.19 -3.92
CA THR A 195 -2.14 -16.02 -2.78
C THR A 195 -2.21 -14.57 -2.34
N LEU A 196 -1.06 -13.91 -2.12
CA LEU A 196 -1.01 -12.51 -1.71
C LEU A 196 -1.74 -11.63 -2.73
N CYS A 197 -1.47 -11.85 -4.02
CA CYS A 197 -2.13 -11.10 -5.08
C CYS A 197 -3.65 -11.32 -5.04
N GLN A 198 -4.09 -12.58 -5.00
CA GLN A 198 -5.51 -12.91 -5.05
C GLN A 198 -6.28 -12.41 -3.83
N THR A 199 -5.71 -12.53 -2.62
CA THR A 199 -6.27 -11.97 -1.40
C THR A 199 -6.41 -10.46 -1.53
N THR A 200 -5.37 -9.76 -1.99
CA THR A 200 -5.41 -8.30 -2.20
C THR A 200 -6.51 -7.92 -3.18
N LEU A 201 -6.64 -8.63 -4.30
CA LEU A 201 -7.67 -8.37 -5.31
C LEU A 201 -9.09 -8.56 -4.75
N GLN A 202 -9.29 -9.49 -3.82
CA GLN A 202 -10.59 -9.75 -3.19
C GLN A 202 -10.94 -8.75 -2.08
N THR A 203 -9.97 -8.39 -1.25
CA THR A 203 -10.18 -7.49 -0.09
C THR A 203 -10.28 -6.04 -0.52
N THR A 204 -9.57 -5.66 -1.59
CA THR A 204 -9.50 -4.27 -2.05
C THR A 204 -10.60 -3.99 -3.07
N LYS A 205 -11.85 -3.99 -2.62
CA LYS A 205 -12.95 -3.40 -3.38
C LYS A 205 -12.92 -1.88 -3.16
N PRO A 206 -12.61 -1.06 -4.17
CA PRO A 206 -12.53 0.38 -3.98
C PRO A 206 -13.93 0.94 -3.72
N THR A 207 -14.29 1.08 -2.44
CA THR A 207 -15.54 1.72 -2.00
C THR A 207 -15.42 3.23 -1.92
N ALA A 208 -14.20 3.76 -1.79
CA ALA A 208 -13.89 5.19 -1.81
C ALA A 208 -12.51 5.47 -2.41
N LEU A 209 -12.41 6.54 -3.20
CA LEU A 209 -11.16 7.06 -3.73
C LEU A 209 -10.45 7.86 -2.63
N ASN A 210 -9.51 7.22 -1.93
CA ASN A 210 -8.68 7.87 -0.91
C ASN A 210 -7.22 7.40 -1.02
N ALA A 211 -6.30 8.19 -0.47
CA ALA A 211 -4.86 7.94 -0.60
C ALA A 211 -4.38 6.69 0.16
N SER A 212 -5.07 6.29 1.24
CA SER A 212 -4.73 5.09 2.03
C SER A 212 -4.94 3.82 1.23
N ASN A 213 -6.11 3.69 0.59
CA ASN A 213 -6.45 2.55 -0.26
C ASN A 213 -5.45 2.41 -1.41
N LEU A 214 -5.05 3.54 -2.01
CA LEU A 214 -4.05 3.53 -3.07
C LEU A 214 -2.69 3.03 -2.59
N GLN A 215 -2.26 3.46 -1.39
CA GLN A 215 -0.99 3.04 -0.80
C GLN A 215 -0.99 1.56 -0.43
N GLU A 216 -2.12 1.04 0.07
CA GLU A 216 -2.29 -0.39 0.36
C GLU A 216 -2.14 -1.23 -0.92
N ILE A 217 -2.84 -0.89 -2.00
CA ILE A 217 -2.71 -1.59 -3.29
C ILE A 217 -1.27 -1.53 -3.80
N LYS A 218 -0.61 -0.36 -3.75
CA LYS A 218 0.80 -0.20 -4.16
C LYS A 218 1.73 -1.11 -3.36
N SER A 219 1.55 -1.16 -2.05
CA SER A 219 2.38 -2.00 -1.18
C SER A 219 2.22 -3.48 -1.50
N ALA A 220 0.98 -3.93 -1.76
CA ALA A 220 0.67 -5.31 -2.11
C ALA A 220 1.21 -5.69 -3.50
N VAL A 221 1.09 -4.81 -4.50
CA VAL A 221 1.68 -4.99 -5.84
C VAL A 221 3.20 -5.16 -5.73
N ASN A 222 3.87 -4.30 -4.96
CA ASN A 222 5.32 -4.39 -4.76
C ASN A 222 5.72 -5.69 -4.04
N ALA A 223 4.96 -6.12 -3.03
CA ALA A 223 5.22 -7.37 -2.32
C ALA A 223 5.03 -8.58 -3.25
N ALA A 224 3.96 -8.62 -4.04
CA ALA A 224 3.73 -9.67 -5.04
C ALA A 224 4.87 -9.73 -6.08
N GLN A 225 5.34 -8.58 -6.57
CA GLN A 225 6.48 -8.52 -7.50
C GLN A 225 7.78 -9.05 -6.87
N LYS A 226 7.99 -8.84 -5.57
CA LYS A 226 9.16 -9.40 -4.86
C LYS A 226 9.13 -10.92 -4.82
N HIS A 227 7.99 -11.52 -4.46
CA HIS A 227 7.82 -12.98 -4.49
C HIS A 227 8.07 -13.54 -5.90
N ARG A 228 7.49 -12.90 -6.93
CA ARG A 228 7.75 -13.27 -8.32
C ARG A 228 9.23 -13.17 -8.69
N ALA A 229 9.92 -12.11 -8.25
CA ALA A 229 11.34 -11.93 -8.52
C ALA A 229 12.21 -12.98 -7.79
N ALA A 230 11.83 -13.37 -6.56
CA ALA A 230 12.50 -14.43 -5.83
C ALA A 230 12.40 -15.77 -6.57
N VAL A 231 11.22 -16.13 -7.08
CA VAL A 231 11.06 -17.31 -7.96
C VAL A 231 11.99 -17.25 -9.17
N MET A 232 12.03 -16.11 -9.86
CA MET A 232 12.81 -15.95 -11.09
C MET A 232 14.33 -15.89 -10.85
N ALA A 233 14.77 -15.60 -9.61
CA ALA A 233 16.18 -15.62 -9.25
C ALA A 233 16.73 -17.05 -9.17
N GLU A 234 15.88 -18.04 -8.86
CA GLU A 234 16.24 -19.46 -8.74
C GLU A 234 16.33 -20.17 -10.11
N SER A 235 17.11 -19.61 -11.03
CA SER A 235 17.22 -20.06 -12.42
C SER A 235 17.61 -21.54 -12.58
N LEU A 236 18.43 -22.08 -11.68
CA LEU A 236 18.83 -23.50 -11.71
C LEU A 236 17.69 -24.42 -11.30
N ALA A 237 16.93 -24.07 -10.25
CA ALA A 237 15.76 -24.83 -9.83
C ALA A 237 14.68 -24.81 -10.91
N LEU A 238 14.40 -23.64 -11.50
CA LEU A 238 13.47 -23.51 -12.62
C LEU A 238 13.86 -24.41 -13.80
N ALA A 239 15.14 -24.38 -14.20
CA ALA A 239 15.64 -25.22 -15.28
C ALA A 239 15.57 -26.72 -14.98
N GLU A 240 15.69 -27.13 -13.71
CA GLU A 240 15.51 -28.52 -13.30
C GLU A 240 14.04 -28.94 -13.35
N MET A 241 13.14 -28.13 -12.78
CA MET A 241 11.70 -28.40 -12.79
C MET A 241 11.15 -28.51 -14.22
N ASP A 242 11.62 -27.66 -15.15
CA ASP A 242 11.19 -27.67 -16.54
C ASP A 242 11.60 -28.95 -17.31
N LYS A 243 12.54 -29.76 -16.80
CA LYS A 243 12.87 -31.07 -17.40
C LYS A 243 11.76 -32.10 -17.19
N ASN A 244 10.98 -31.95 -16.11
CA ASN A 244 9.90 -32.86 -15.73
C ASN A 244 8.58 -32.06 -15.63
N PRO A 245 7.95 -31.72 -16.77
CA PRO A 245 6.75 -30.88 -16.79
C PRO A 245 5.53 -31.52 -16.11
N ASP A 246 5.49 -32.85 -16.04
CA ASP A 246 4.41 -33.61 -15.42
C ASP A 246 4.59 -33.81 -13.90
N ASP A 247 5.71 -33.33 -13.33
CA ASP A 247 5.92 -33.36 -11.88
C ASP A 247 4.89 -32.45 -11.16
N PRO A 248 4.26 -32.91 -10.06
CA PRO A 248 3.28 -32.12 -9.33
C PRO A 248 3.78 -30.73 -8.90
N GLY A 249 5.06 -30.61 -8.50
CA GLY A 249 5.66 -29.33 -8.14
C GLY A 249 5.75 -28.40 -9.35
N THR A 250 6.19 -28.91 -10.51
CA THR A 250 6.24 -28.13 -11.75
C THR A 250 4.86 -27.64 -12.18
N ILE A 251 3.84 -28.50 -12.09
CA ILE A 251 2.44 -28.14 -12.37
C ILE A 251 1.98 -27.02 -11.42
N SER A 252 2.16 -27.19 -10.11
CA SER A 252 1.77 -26.20 -9.10
C SER A 252 2.47 -24.85 -9.31
N LYS A 253 3.80 -24.83 -9.47
CA LYS A 253 4.56 -23.61 -9.76
C LYS A 253 4.01 -22.88 -10.98
N ASN A 254 3.72 -23.59 -12.07
CA ASN A 254 3.20 -22.97 -13.29
C ASN A 254 1.79 -22.40 -13.10
N GLN A 255 0.92 -23.12 -12.37
CA GLN A 255 -0.42 -22.64 -12.02
C GLN A 255 -0.36 -21.39 -11.15
N TYR A 256 0.49 -21.39 -10.11
CA TYR A 256 0.66 -20.25 -9.22
C TYR A 256 1.22 -19.02 -9.96
N LEU A 257 2.26 -19.19 -10.79
CA LEU A 257 2.79 -18.10 -11.60
C LEU A 257 1.76 -17.53 -12.57
N GLN A 258 0.98 -18.38 -13.24
CA GLN A 258 -0.08 -17.93 -14.14
C GLN A 258 -1.20 -17.19 -13.40
N ALA A 259 -1.65 -17.72 -12.26
CA ALA A 259 -2.66 -17.09 -11.42
C ALA A 259 -2.18 -15.73 -10.88
N GLY A 260 -0.94 -15.68 -10.40
CA GLY A 260 -0.29 -14.46 -9.93
C GLY A 260 -0.15 -13.42 -11.04
N ASP A 261 0.32 -13.80 -12.23
CA ASP A 261 0.50 -12.86 -13.37
C ASP A 261 -0.84 -12.28 -13.84
N LEU A 262 -1.89 -13.09 -13.96
CA LEU A 262 -3.25 -12.64 -14.27
C LEU A 262 -3.80 -11.70 -13.20
N CYS A 263 -3.55 -12.01 -11.94
CA CYS A 263 -3.97 -11.18 -10.82
C CYS A 263 -3.21 -9.84 -10.80
N LEU A 264 -1.90 -9.85 -10.97
CA LEU A 264 -1.05 -8.66 -10.96
C LEU A 264 -1.41 -7.72 -12.10
N GLN A 265 -1.75 -8.25 -13.28
CA GLN A 265 -2.27 -7.47 -14.39
C GLN A 265 -3.56 -6.72 -14.01
N LYS A 266 -4.50 -7.40 -13.31
CA LYS A 266 -5.75 -6.79 -12.84
C LYS A 266 -5.50 -5.73 -11.78
N LEU A 267 -4.63 -6.01 -10.79
CA LEU A 267 -4.28 -5.05 -9.75
C LEU A 267 -3.60 -3.80 -10.34
N ASN A 268 -2.68 -3.96 -11.31
CA ASN A 268 -2.04 -2.83 -11.98
C ASN A 268 -3.03 -1.99 -12.78
N ALA A 269 -3.97 -2.63 -13.48
CA ALA A 269 -5.03 -1.91 -14.19
C ALA A 269 -5.94 -1.13 -13.23
N GLN A 270 -6.32 -1.74 -12.10
CA GLN A 270 -7.08 -1.07 -11.04
C GLN A 270 -6.28 0.09 -10.44
N LEU A 271 -5.00 -0.12 -10.14
CA LEU A 271 -4.12 0.89 -9.58
C LEU A 271 -4.01 2.11 -10.51
N SER A 272 -3.72 1.89 -11.80
CA SER A 272 -3.63 2.96 -12.80
C SER A 272 -4.96 3.72 -12.95
N GLY A 273 -6.09 3.01 -12.96
CA GLY A 273 -7.42 3.63 -12.99
C GLY A 273 -7.70 4.50 -11.76
N LEU A 274 -7.29 4.04 -10.57
CA LEU A 274 -7.43 4.80 -9.32
C LEU A 274 -6.48 6.01 -9.28
N GLU A 275 -5.23 5.87 -9.74
CA GLU A 275 -4.27 6.97 -9.83
C GLU A 275 -4.79 8.08 -10.76
N SER A 276 -5.25 7.69 -11.96
CA SER A 276 -5.83 8.62 -12.93
C SER A 276 -7.07 9.33 -12.37
N SER A 277 -7.96 8.58 -11.70
CA SER A 277 -9.15 9.14 -11.07
C SER A 277 -8.81 10.10 -9.93
N LEU A 278 -7.77 9.80 -9.14
CA LEU A 278 -7.31 10.65 -8.05
C LEU A 278 -6.70 11.95 -8.56
N GLU A 279 -5.89 11.88 -9.62
CA GLU A 279 -5.30 13.06 -10.25
C GLU A 279 -6.39 13.97 -10.84
N LEU A 280 -7.37 13.40 -11.55
CA LEU A 280 -8.51 14.15 -12.07
C LEU A 280 -9.31 14.82 -10.95
N ALA A 281 -9.62 14.09 -9.88
CA ALA A 281 -10.35 14.65 -8.74
C ALA A 281 -9.58 15.77 -8.04
N GLN A 282 -8.25 15.62 -7.87
CA GLN A 282 -7.41 16.67 -7.28
C GLN A 282 -7.36 17.91 -8.17
N LYS A 283 -7.18 17.74 -9.48
CA LYS A 283 -7.19 18.83 -10.45
C LYS A 283 -8.51 19.59 -10.44
N GLU A 284 -9.64 18.88 -10.37
CA GLU A 284 -10.97 19.48 -10.28
C GLU A 284 -11.11 20.36 -9.00
N LEU A 285 -10.62 19.88 -7.85
CA LEU A 285 -10.61 20.68 -6.62
C LEU A 285 -9.70 21.91 -6.71
N ASP A 286 -8.54 21.78 -7.35
CA ASP A 286 -7.63 22.91 -7.57
C ASP A 286 -8.25 23.96 -8.51
N GLU A 287 -8.99 23.54 -9.53
CA GLU A 287 -9.76 24.43 -10.40
C GLU A 287 -10.84 25.19 -9.62
N TYR A 288 -11.57 24.53 -8.72
CA TYR A 288 -12.53 25.17 -7.83
C TYR A 288 -11.86 26.17 -6.89
N ASN A 289 -10.76 25.80 -6.24
CA ASN A 289 -10.02 26.70 -5.36
C ASN A 289 -9.48 27.92 -6.13
N GLY A 290 -8.98 27.72 -7.36
CA GLY A 290 -8.55 28.78 -8.26
C GLY A 290 -9.68 29.74 -8.65
N ALA A 291 -10.87 29.20 -8.97
CA ALA A 291 -12.05 30.00 -9.24
C ALA A 291 -12.47 30.85 -8.04
N LEU A 292 -12.48 30.27 -6.84
CA LEU A 292 -12.80 30.99 -5.60
C LEU A 292 -11.77 32.08 -5.27
N LYS A 293 -10.47 31.86 -5.52
CA LYS A 293 -9.43 32.90 -5.34
C LYS A 293 -9.64 34.07 -6.31
N ARG A 294 -10.01 33.79 -7.57
CA ARG A 294 -10.36 34.84 -8.55
C ARG A 294 -11.61 35.61 -8.12
N ALA A 295 -12.65 34.92 -7.68
CA ALA A 295 -13.88 35.54 -7.17
C ALA A 295 -13.63 36.42 -5.94
N ASN A 296 -12.78 35.98 -5.01
CA ASN A 296 -12.33 36.80 -3.87
C ASN A 296 -11.64 38.08 -4.34
N SER A 297 -10.78 37.98 -5.37
CA SER A 297 -10.07 39.13 -5.93
C SER A 297 -11.02 40.11 -6.63
N GLN A 298 -12.00 39.61 -7.38
CA GLN A 298 -13.05 40.42 -8.02
C GLN A 298 -13.92 41.11 -6.97
N CYS A 299 -14.36 40.38 -5.95
CA CYS A 299 -15.13 40.94 -4.85
C CYS A 299 -14.34 42.05 -4.12
N GLY A 300 -13.06 41.81 -3.80
CA GLY A 300 -12.21 42.82 -3.17
C GLY A 300 -11.92 44.03 -4.08
N ALA A 301 -11.94 43.85 -5.40
CA ALA A 301 -11.82 44.97 -6.34
C ALA A 301 -13.09 45.85 -6.35
N ALA A 302 -14.27 45.24 -6.25
CA ALA A 302 -15.54 45.97 -6.15
C ALA A 302 -15.62 46.86 -4.89
N GLN A 303 -14.96 46.47 -3.80
CA GLN A 303 -14.87 47.30 -2.58
C GLN A 303 -13.98 48.54 -2.72
N LYS A 304 -13.05 48.54 -3.68
CA LYS A 304 -12.04 49.61 -3.81
C LYS A 304 -12.53 50.85 -4.54
N PHE A 305 -13.71 50.78 -5.16
CA PHE A 305 -14.30 51.95 -5.82
C PHE A 305 -14.66 53.00 -4.77
N PRO A 306 -14.17 54.25 -4.89
CA PRO A 306 -14.44 55.29 -3.90
C PRO A 306 -15.86 55.82 -4.02
N LEU A 307 -16.46 56.19 -2.88
CA LEU A 307 -17.78 56.84 -2.82
C LEU A 307 -17.74 58.27 -3.36
N ALA A 308 -16.61 58.97 -3.20
CA ALA A 308 -16.46 60.34 -3.68
C ALA A 308 -16.37 60.36 -5.21
N GLN A 309 -17.33 61.03 -5.87
CA GLN A 309 -17.38 61.23 -7.33
C GLN A 309 -17.49 59.94 -8.15
N VAL A 310 -18.24 58.95 -7.66
CA VAL A 310 -18.54 57.74 -8.44
C VAL A 310 -19.40 58.09 -9.67
N ASP A 311 -19.01 57.59 -10.84
CA ASP A 311 -19.78 57.69 -12.07
C ASP A 311 -20.47 56.35 -12.42
N GLN A 312 -21.39 56.39 -13.39
CA GLN A 312 -22.18 55.22 -13.77
C GLN A 312 -21.29 54.04 -14.21
N ALA A 313 -20.19 54.32 -14.93
CA ALA A 313 -19.28 53.29 -15.41
C ALA A 313 -18.51 52.60 -14.25
N ALA A 314 -18.08 53.36 -13.25
CA ALA A 314 -17.45 52.83 -12.05
C ALA A 314 -18.43 51.98 -11.23
N TYR A 315 -19.68 52.42 -11.08
CA TYR A 315 -20.72 51.65 -10.42
C TYR A 315 -21.04 50.35 -11.16
N ASP A 316 -21.30 50.39 -12.47
CA ASP A 316 -21.63 49.21 -13.27
C ASP A 316 -20.50 48.17 -13.22
N LYS A 317 -19.25 48.64 -13.20
CA LYS A 317 -18.07 47.77 -13.05
C LYS A 317 -17.99 47.15 -11.65
N ALA A 318 -18.23 47.91 -10.60
CA ALA A 318 -18.26 47.38 -9.22
C ALA A 318 -19.37 46.34 -9.04
N ARG A 319 -20.56 46.63 -9.58
CA ARG A 319 -21.71 45.72 -9.58
C ARG A 319 -21.42 44.44 -10.35
N SER A 320 -20.91 44.54 -11.58
CA SER A 320 -20.57 43.37 -12.40
C SER A 320 -19.54 42.47 -11.73
N GLN A 321 -18.52 43.06 -11.08
CA GLN A 321 -17.52 42.30 -10.31
C GLN A 321 -18.13 41.59 -9.10
N TYR A 322 -19.06 42.24 -8.40
CA TYR A 322 -19.80 41.66 -7.27
C TYR A 322 -20.69 40.48 -7.73
N GLU A 323 -21.48 40.67 -8.80
CA GLU A 323 -22.36 39.63 -9.35
C GLU A 323 -21.57 38.43 -9.89
N SER A 324 -20.45 38.65 -10.57
CA SER A 324 -19.56 37.59 -11.06
C SER A 324 -18.98 36.74 -9.92
N ALA A 325 -18.66 37.38 -8.79
CA ALA A 325 -18.17 36.71 -7.60
C ALA A 325 -19.26 35.86 -6.92
N ILE A 326 -20.51 36.33 -6.87
CA ILE A 326 -21.68 35.55 -6.42
C ILE A 326 -21.87 34.30 -7.29
N GLN A 327 -21.87 34.48 -8.61
CA GLN A 327 -22.09 33.39 -9.54
C GLN A 327 -21.02 32.29 -9.37
N THR A 328 -19.76 32.69 -9.25
CA THR A 328 -18.66 31.74 -9.03
C THR A 328 -18.82 30.98 -7.72
N ARG A 329 -19.18 31.66 -6.62
CA ARG A 329 -19.48 31.02 -5.33
C ARG A 329 -20.56 29.96 -5.49
N ASN A 330 -21.70 30.32 -6.08
CA ASN A 330 -22.86 29.43 -6.19
C ASN A 330 -22.53 28.20 -7.05
N ASN A 331 -21.85 28.40 -8.18
CA ASN A 331 -21.43 27.32 -9.08
C ASN A 331 -20.48 26.34 -8.38
N VAL A 332 -19.45 26.86 -7.68
CA VAL A 332 -18.50 26.01 -6.96
C VAL A 332 -19.18 25.24 -5.84
N ARG A 333 -20.08 25.84 -5.06
CA ARG A 333 -20.81 25.11 -4.01
C ARG A 333 -21.69 23.99 -4.58
N ALA A 334 -22.43 24.27 -5.65
CA ALA A 334 -23.27 23.27 -6.31
C ALA A 334 -22.45 22.10 -6.86
N ALA A 335 -21.25 22.38 -7.38
CA ALA A 335 -20.32 21.35 -7.85
C ALA A 335 -19.75 20.52 -6.70
N LEU A 336 -19.27 21.16 -5.62
CA LEU A 336 -18.73 20.48 -4.43
C LEU A 336 -19.76 19.60 -3.73
N ALA A 337 -21.04 20.00 -3.71
CA ALA A 337 -22.13 19.19 -3.15
C ALA A 337 -22.30 17.84 -3.89
N LYS A 338 -21.96 17.78 -5.18
CA LYS A 338 -22.04 16.58 -6.02
C LYS A 338 -20.71 15.83 -6.14
N ASN A 339 -19.61 16.41 -5.65
CA ASN A 339 -18.28 15.83 -5.79
C ASN A 339 -18.00 14.83 -4.65
N ASN A 340 -18.12 13.53 -4.96
CA ASN A 340 -17.92 12.44 -3.98
C ASN A 340 -16.52 12.45 -3.34
N TYR A 341 -15.48 12.80 -4.10
CA TYR A 341 -14.11 12.87 -3.59
C TYR A 341 -13.98 13.98 -2.54
N TYR A 342 -14.52 15.17 -2.81
CA TYR A 342 -14.56 16.27 -1.84
C TYR A 342 -15.31 15.87 -0.56
N GLN A 343 -16.50 15.28 -0.70
CA GLN A 343 -17.33 14.88 0.44
C GLN A 343 -16.62 13.85 1.35
N ALA A 344 -15.90 12.90 0.75
CA ALA A 344 -15.14 11.89 1.50
C ALA A 344 -13.83 12.42 2.09
N ASN A 345 -13.29 13.54 1.59
CA ASN A 345 -11.94 14.02 1.91
C ASN A 345 -11.91 15.47 2.42
N GLN A 346 -12.97 15.93 3.11
CA GLN A 346 -13.08 17.30 3.63
C GLN A 346 -11.92 17.71 4.56
N GLN A 347 -11.22 16.75 5.17
CA GLN A 347 -10.08 17.03 6.05
C GLN A 347 -8.75 17.27 5.33
N THR A 348 -8.68 17.10 4.00
CA THR A 348 -7.46 17.30 3.22
C THR A 348 -7.06 18.78 3.14
N GLY A 349 -5.78 19.05 2.85
CA GLY A 349 -5.27 20.42 2.71
C GLY A 349 -6.01 21.23 1.64
N THR A 350 -6.31 20.61 0.49
CA THR A 350 -7.06 21.26 -0.60
C THR A 350 -8.49 21.57 -0.21
N ALA A 351 -9.20 20.62 0.42
CA ALA A 351 -10.57 20.84 0.89
C ALA A 351 -10.65 21.96 1.93
N ARG A 352 -9.73 21.98 2.91
CA ARG A 352 -9.62 23.08 3.89
C ARG A 352 -9.31 24.43 3.22
N SER A 353 -8.49 24.44 2.17
CA SER A 353 -8.23 25.67 1.41
C SER A 353 -9.48 26.17 0.69
N ILE A 354 -10.31 25.27 0.15
CA ILE A 354 -11.59 25.62 -0.50
C ILE A 354 -12.56 26.20 0.53
N GLU A 355 -12.73 25.56 1.69
CA GLU A 355 -13.57 26.05 2.78
C GLU A 355 -13.15 27.46 3.23
N LYS A 356 -11.84 27.68 3.41
CA LYS A 356 -11.30 29.00 3.75
C LYS A 356 -11.57 30.04 2.66
N SER A 357 -11.37 29.68 1.38
CA SER A 357 -11.64 30.57 0.24
C SER A 357 -13.13 30.92 0.14
N LEU A 358 -14.04 29.98 0.42
CA LEU A 358 -15.48 30.21 0.47
C LEU A 358 -15.87 31.16 1.62
N GLY A 359 -15.34 30.92 2.83
CA GLY A 359 -15.61 31.78 3.98
C GLY A 359 -15.13 33.23 3.77
N ASN A 360 -13.94 33.40 3.19
CA ASN A 360 -13.42 34.71 2.81
C ASN A 360 -14.32 35.39 1.76
N LEU A 361 -14.78 34.62 0.76
CA LEU A 361 -15.61 35.15 -0.31
C LEU A 361 -16.97 35.61 0.20
N ASN A 362 -17.62 34.82 1.06
CA ASN A 362 -18.89 35.20 1.69
C ASN A 362 -18.74 36.49 2.49
N THR A 363 -17.70 36.58 3.33
CA THR A 363 -17.41 37.79 4.12
C THR A 363 -17.20 39.01 3.21
N CYS A 364 -16.43 38.84 2.14
CA CYS A 364 -16.22 39.90 1.16
C CYS A 364 -17.55 40.30 0.49
N LEU A 365 -18.33 39.35 0.02
CA LEU A 365 -19.60 39.61 -0.68
C LEU A 365 -20.58 40.38 0.23
N ASP A 366 -20.68 40.01 1.50
CA ASP A 366 -21.52 40.73 2.46
C ASP A 366 -21.11 42.21 2.58
N GLN A 367 -19.82 42.48 2.76
CA GLN A 367 -19.29 43.84 2.85
C GLN A 367 -19.47 44.61 1.54
N THR A 368 -19.20 43.95 0.41
CA THR A 368 -19.32 44.52 -0.92
C THR A 368 -20.76 44.85 -1.27
N ARG A 369 -21.74 44.06 -0.81
CA ARG A 369 -23.15 44.33 -1.02
C ARG A 369 -23.56 45.70 -0.46
N SER A 370 -23.17 45.98 0.78
CA SER A 370 -23.39 47.28 1.42
C SER A 370 -22.64 48.39 0.68
N HIS A 371 -21.40 48.13 0.27
CA HIS A 371 -20.58 49.11 -0.46
C HIS A 371 -21.14 49.45 -1.84
N VAL A 372 -21.52 48.46 -2.65
CA VAL A 372 -22.15 48.65 -3.97
C VAL A 372 -23.47 49.40 -3.83
N SER A 373 -24.24 49.12 -2.77
CA SER A 373 -25.45 49.86 -2.46
C SER A 373 -25.19 51.33 -2.10
N ALA A 374 -24.06 51.63 -1.45
CA ALA A 374 -23.64 52.99 -1.11
C ALA A 374 -23.04 53.73 -2.32
N LEU A 375 -22.26 53.05 -3.16
CA LEU A 375 -21.77 53.58 -4.44
C LEU A 375 -22.92 54.03 -5.32
N PHE A 376 -23.98 53.22 -5.38
CA PHE A 376 -25.19 53.64 -6.06
C PHE A 376 -25.76 54.93 -5.49
N GLY A 377 -25.96 55.01 -4.16
CA GLY A 377 -26.54 56.20 -3.51
C GLY A 377 -25.69 57.47 -3.69
N ALA A 378 -24.39 57.31 -3.96
CA ALA A 378 -23.47 58.40 -4.23
C ALA A 378 -23.38 58.80 -5.72
N LEU A 379 -24.05 58.09 -6.63
CA LEU A 379 -24.10 58.47 -8.05
C LEU A 379 -24.75 59.85 -8.18
N PRO A 380 -24.20 60.76 -9.01
CA PRO A 380 -24.85 62.02 -9.30
C PRO A 380 -26.21 61.73 -9.91
N LEU A 381 -27.28 62.11 -9.20
CA LEU A 381 -28.66 62.02 -9.67
C LEU A 381 -28.74 62.67 -11.06
N SER A 382 -28.70 61.86 -12.12
CA SER A 382 -29.28 62.27 -13.38
C SER A 382 -30.77 62.40 -13.07
N LYS A 383 -31.20 63.65 -12.86
CA LYS A 383 -32.59 64.06 -12.70
C LYS A 383 -33.42 63.12 -13.58
N PRO A 384 -34.31 62.30 -13.02
CA PRO A 384 -35.07 61.37 -13.84
C PRO A 384 -35.71 62.18 -14.97
N PRO A 385 -35.81 61.65 -16.20
CA PRO A 385 -36.81 62.19 -17.09
C PRO A 385 -38.08 62.14 -16.28
N ILE A 386 -38.63 63.32 -15.96
CA ILE A 386 -39.91 63.49 -15.29
C ILE A 386 -40.78 62.41 -15.90
N ALA A 387 -41.19 61.43 -15.10
CA ALA A 387 -42.06 60.37 -15.57
C ALA A 387 -43.16 61.10 -16.33
N SER A 388 -43.18 60.95 -17.66
CA SER A 388 -44.26 61.52 -18.43
C SER A 388 -45.47 60.88 -17.79
N VAL A 389 -46.31 61.72 -17.19
CA VAL A 389 -47.60 61.31 -16.66
C VAL A 389 -48.26 60.65 -17.85
N ALA A 390 -48.18 59.31 -17.91
CA ALA A 390 -48.85 58.53 -18.92
C ALA A 390 -50.31 58.90 -18.69
N LYS A 391 -50.87 59.64 -19.65
CA LYS A 391 -52.25 60.13 -19.60
C LYS A 391 -53.11 59.01 -19.08
N GLN A 392 -53.77 59.24 -17.95
CA GLN A 392 -54.89 58.44 -17.47
C GLN A 392 -55.79 58.18 -18.68
N LYS A 393 -55.73 56.97 -19.22
CA LYS A 393 -56.71 56.50 -20.18
C LYS A 393 -57.92 56.12 -19.33
N ALA A 394 -59.03 56.80 -19.58
CA ALA A 394 -60.23 56.76 -18.77
C ALA A 394 -60.58 55.33 -18.32
N ALA A 395 -60.77 55.20 -17.01
CA ALA A 395 -61.26 54.02 -16.35
C ALA A 395 -62.58 53.56 -16.97
N GLY A 396 -62.62 52.30 -17.42
CA GLY A 396 -63.87 51.55 -17.42
C GLY A 396 -64.34 51.43 -15.98
N LYS A 397 -65.62 51.71 -15.73
CA LYS A 397 -66.21 51.77 -14.39
C LYS A 397 -66.20 50.40 -13.69
N THR A 398 -65.16 50.12 -12.93
CA THR A 398 -65.13 49.10 -11.85
C THR A 398 -64.51 49.75 -10.61
N GLY A 399 -65.20 50.75 -10.07
CA GLY A 399 -64.76 51.39 -8.83
C GLY A 399 -64.81 50.40 -7.66
N GLY A 400 -63.64 49.99 -7.16
CA GLY A 400 -63.47 49.34 -5.87
C GLY A 400 -63.48 47.81 -5.84
N VAL A 401 -63.61 47.11 -6.96
CA VAL A 401 -63.50 45.64 -7.00
C VAL A 401 -62.02 45.24 -7.06
N PRO A 402 -61.49 44.47 -6.09
CA PRO A 402 -60.11 44.00 -6.13
C PRO A 402 -59.88 43.03 -7.31
N PRO A 403 -58.75 43.14 -8.03
CA PRO A 403 -58.46 42.30 -9.18
C PRO A 403 -58.24 40.84 -8.75
N ARG A 404 -58.59 39.89 -9.62
CA ARG A 404 -58.37 38.45 -9.36
C ARG A 404 -56.95 38.00 -9.65
N LYS A 405 -56.24 38.73 -10.53
CA LYS A 405 -54.81 38.56 -10.78
C LYS A 405 -54.13 39.91 -10.90
N ILE A 406 -52.86 39.96 -10.54
CA ILE A 406 -52.05 41.17 -10.69
C ILE A 406 -50.84 40.81 -11.54
N HIS A 407 -50.68 41.50 -12.67
CA HIS A 407 -49.44 41.48 -13.43
C HIS A 407 -48.55 42.62 -12.96
N GLY A 408 -47.30 42.31 -12.63
CA GLY A 408 -46.33 43.28 -12.16
C GLY A 408 -45.05 43.27 -12.99
N SER A 409 -44.43 44.44 -13.14
CA SER A 409 -43.08 44.61 -13.63
C SER A 409 -42.30 45.48 -12.66
N VAL A 410 -41.25 44.91 -12.08
CA VAL A 410 -40.31 45.63 -11.23
C VAL A 410 -39.15 46.07 -12.09
N LYS A 411 -38.75 47.33 -11.94
CA LYS A 411 -37.50 47.88 -12.45
C LYS A 411 -36.72 48.47 -11.29
N MET A 412 -35.58 47.88 -10.98
CA MET A 412 -34.63 48.47 -10.05
C MET A 412 -33.80 49.50 -10.80
N LEU A 413 -33.61 50.68 -10.21
CA LEU A 413 -32.69 51.67 -10.77
C LEU A 413 -31.23 51.35 -10.39
N ASN A 414 -31.03 50.35 -9.50
CA ASN A 414 -29.81 50.12 -8.72
C ASN A 414 -29.39 48.62 -8.68
N THR A 415 -28.77 48.18 -7.58
CA THR A 415 -28.45 46.77 -7.25
C THR A 415 -29.73 45.95 -7.26
N THR A 416 -29.80 44.95 -8.14
CA THR A 416 -30.93 44.03 -8.11
C THR A 416 -30.82 43.10 -6.91
N PRO A 417 -31.90 42.98 -6.11
CA PRO A 417 -31.96 41.96 -5.08
C PRO A 417 -31.97 40.59 -5.75
N GLU A 418 -31.51 39.54 -5.05
CA GLU A 418 -31.59 38.17 -5.60
C GLU A 418 -33.05 37.75 -5.82
N PHE A 419 -33.98 38.23 -4.98
CA PHE A 419 -35.41 37.97 -5.11
C PHE A 419 -36.26 39.12 -4.54
N ILE A 420 -37.55 39.06 -4.85
CA ILE A 420 -38.63 39.83 -4.20
C ILE A 420 -39.68 38.85 -3.69
N VAL A 421 -40.36 39.22 -2.61
CA VAL A 421 -41.55 38.52 -2.13
C VAL A 421 -42.78 39.37 -2.43
N ALA A 422 -43.79 38.79 -3.07
CA ALA A 422 -45.10 39.44 -3.26
C ALA A 422 -46.22 38.55 -2.71
N TYR A 423 -47.22 39.15 -2.04
CA TYR A 423 -48.39 38.42 -1.54
C TYR A 423 -49.60 39.34 -1.37
N MET A 424 -50.78 38.72 -1.29
CA MET A 424 -52.04 39.40 -0.96
C MET A 424 -52.44 39.11 0.49
N VAL A 425 -53.05 40.09 1.16
CA VAL A 425 -53.60 39.92 2.52
C VAL A 425 -54.97 39.24 2.42
N ASP A 426 -54.93 37.93 2.16
CA ASP A 426 -56.10 37.11 1.80
C ASP A 426 -56.81 36.45 3.00
N GLY A 427 -56.43 36.83 4.22
CA GLY A 427 -56.95 36.26 5.47
C GLY A 427 -56.41 34.88 5.82
N SER A 428 -55.55 34.31 4.96
CA SER A 428 -54.84 33.07 5.28
C SER A 428 -53.68 33.33 6.25
N ARG A 429 -53.10 32.25 6.79
CA ARG A 429 -51.95 32.34 7.71
C ARG A 429 -50.84 31.42 7.22
N PRO A 430 -49.56 31.82 7.33
CA PRO A 430 -48.44 30.96 7.02
C PRO A 430 -48.46 29.68 7.87
N LEU A 431 -47.67 28.69 7.44
CA LEU A 431 -47.54 27.42 8.14
C LEU A 431 -47.10 27.67 9.58
N HIS A 432 -47.74 26.99 10.53
CA HIS A 432 -47.28 26.99 11.92
C HIS A 432 -46.01 26.13 12.03
N ASP A 433 -45.14 26.46 12.98
CA ASP A 433 -43.91 25.71 13.29
C ASP A 433 -42.95 25.51 12.11
N VAL A 434 -42.72 26.56 11.31
CA VAL A 434 -41.75 26.55 10.20
C VAL A 434 -40.39 26.02 10.66
N GLU A 435 -39.87 24.99 9.98
CA GLU A 435 -38.53 24.43 10.22
C GLU A 435 -37.53 25.06 9.24
N ILE A 436 -36.61 25.86 9.78
CA ILE A 436 -35.45 26.42 9.11
C ILE A 436 -34.31 25.41 9.21
N VAL A 437 -33.86 24.87 8.08
CA VAL A 437 -32.83 23.83 8.06
C VAL A 437 -31.50 24.41 7.56
N ILE A 438 -30.43 24.10 8.29
CA ILE A 438 -29.05 24.36 7.89
C ILE A 438 -28.42 23.03 7.50
N ASP A 439 -28.04 22.88 6.24
CA ASP A 439 -27.30 21.75 5.71
C ASP A 439 -25.81 22.08 5.53
N ALA A 440 -25.03 21.14 5.00
CA ALA A 440 -23.60 21.36 4.75
C ALA A 440 -23.32 22.45 3.70
N SER A 441 -24.32 22.83 2.90
CA SER A 441 -24.27 23.87 1.88
C SER A 441 -24.86 25.22 2.30
N GLY A 442 -25.57 25.31 3.43
CA GLY A 442 -26.13 26.53 3.99
C GLY A 442 -27.59 26.38 4.44
N PHE A 443 -28.34 27.48 4.48
CA PHE A 443 -29.79 27.40 4.67
C PHE A 443 -30.45 26.76 3.44
N ASP A 444 -31.45 25.91 3.66
CA ASP A 444 -32.11 25.15 2.60
C ASP A 444 -33.12 25.96 1.77
N GLN A 445 -33.46 27.18 2.18
CA GLN A 445 -34.33 28.10 1.46
C GLN A 445 -33.73 29.51 1.41
N PRO A 446 -33.97 30.28 0.33
CA PRO A 446 -33.56 31.68 0.24
C PRO A 446 -34.37 32.60 1.17
N VAL A 447 -35.63 32.24 1.43
CA VAL A 447 -36.54 32.95 2.34
C VAL A 447 -37.51 31.97 3.00
N TYR A 448 -37.77 32.19 4.29
CA TYR A 448 -38.77 31.48 5.09
C TYR A 448 -39.92 32.42 5.43
N PHE A 449 -41.14 31.89 5.50
CA PHE A 449 -42.35 32.68 5.79
C PHE A 449 -42.92 32.28 7.14
N VAL A 450 -43.15 33.26 8.02
CA VAL A 450 -43.62 33.05 9.39
C VAL A 450 -44.73 34.05 9.71
N GLY A 451 -45.62 33.70 10.63
CA GLY A 451 -46.68 34.58 11.11
C GLY A 451 -46.23 35.49 12.25
N SER A 452 -46.99 36.57 12.46
CA SER A 452 -46.71 37.54 13.52
C SER A 452 -46.80 36.90 14.90
N GLY A 453 -45.74 37.05 15.70
CA GLY A 453 -45.69 36.53 17.07
C GLY A 453 -45.58 35.01 17.18
N GLU A 454 -45.50 34.28 16.07
CA GLU A 454 -45.32 32.83 16.04
C GLU A 454 -43.89 32.41 16.39
N THR A 455 -43.75 31.14 16.74
CA THR A 455 -42.45 30.48 16.92
C THR A 455 -42.08 29.66 15.69
N PHE A 456 -40.80 29.60 15.39
CA PHE A 456 -40.23 28.75 14.34
C PHE A 456 -39.06 27.94 14.91
N ARG A 457 -38.69 26.86 14.22
CA ARG A 457 -37.60 25.96 14.64
C ARG A 457 -36.42 26.10 13.71
N ILE A 458 -35.22 26.17 14.28
CA ILE A 458 -33.96 26.13 13.54
C ILE A 458 -33.28 24.80 13.81
N LYS A 459 -32.86 24.09 12.78
CA LYS A 459 -32.25 22.76 12.86
C LYS A 459 -30.97 22.69 12.03
N SER A 460 -29.88 22.23 12.64
CA SER A 460 -28.65 21.91 11.91
C SER A 460 -28.62 20.43 11.55
N LYS A 461 -28.45 20.12 10.26
CA LYS A 461 -28.18 18.79 9.73
C LYS A 461 -26.69 18.56 9.47
N ASP A 462 -25.87 19.60 9.54
CA ASP A 462 -24.42 19.48 9.43
C ASP A 462 -23.77 19.07 10.77
N PHE A 463 -22.46 18.88 10.76
CA PHE A 463 -21.67 18.51 11.94
C PHE A 463 -21.18 19.73 12.75
N ALA A 464 -21.68 20.93 12.42
CA ALA A 464 -21.18 22.17 12.99
C ALA A 464 -22.05 22.67 14.17
N THR A 465 -21.47 23.61 14.92
CA THR A 465 -22.24 24.46 15.83
C THR A 465 -22.40 25.83 15.18
N HIS A 466 -23.61 26.38 15.23
CA HIS A 466 -23.95 27.69 14.70
C HIS A 466 -24.52 28.59 15.79
N ARG A 467 -24.20 29.88 15.72
CA ARG A 467 -24.95 30.97 16.34
C ARG A 467 -25.69 31.72 15.24
N ILE A 468 -27.00 31.71 15.31
CA ILE A 468 -27.88 32.31 14.31
C ILE A 468 -28.36 33.66 14.81
N SER A 469 -28.12 34.70 14.02
CA SER A 469 -28.59 36.07 14.25
C SER A 469 -29.52 36.52 13.13
N ALA A 470 -30.48 37.38 13.46
CA ALA A 470 -31.32 38.09 12.51
C ALA A 470 -30.98 39.58 12.50
N SER A 471 -30.96 40.20 11.32
CA SER A 471 -30.74 41.64 11.18
C SER A 471 -31.49 42.23 9.99
N SER A 472 -31.89 43.50 10.08
CA SER A 472 -32.43 44.28 8.97
C SER A 472 -31.99 45.73 9.10
N ALA A 473 -31.33 46.24 8.06
CA ALA A 473 -30.87 47.63 8.04
C ALA A 473 -32.04 48.61 7.96
N ALA A 474 -33.05 48.31 7.12
CA ALA A 474 -34.25 49.15 6.96
C ALA A 474 -35.08 49.29 8.25
N LEU A 475 -34.93 48.36 9.19
CA LEU A 475 -35.64 48.37 10.48
C LEU A 475 -34.78 48.84 11.66
N ASP A 476 -33.48 49.11 11.44
CA ASP A 476 -32.49 49.22 12.52
C ASP A 476 -32.61 48.07 13.55
N PHE A 477 -32.74 46.84 13.03
CA PHE A 477 -33.04 45.65 13.82
C PHE A 477 -31.85 44.68 13.84
N ALA A 478 -31.48 44.20 15.02
CA ALA A 478 -30.56 43.09 15.20
C ALA A 478 -30.95 42.23 16.42
N ASN A 479 -30.97 40.91 16.28
CA ASN A 479 -31.31 40.01 17.37
C ASN A 479 -30.59 38.65 17.22
N ASN A 480 -30.21 38.03 18.34
CA ASN A 480 -29.67 36.67 18.36
C ASN A 480 -30.83 35.68 18.48
N LEU A 481 -31.02 34.84 17.45
CA LEU A 481 -32.15 33.91 17.40
C LEU A 481 -31.89 32.63 18.20
N ALA A 482 -30.76 31.96 17.95
CA ALA A 482 -30.45 30.70 18.62
C ALA A 482 -28.97 30.29 18.49
N ARG A 483 -28.52 29.42 19.40
CA ARG A 483 -27.31 28.62 19.23
C ARG A 483 -27.70 27.17 19.02
N VAL A 484 -27.36 26.60 17.86
CA VAL A 484 -27.76 25.27 17.42
C VAL A 484 -26.52 24.40 17.20
N GLN A 485 -26.43 23.26 17.88
CA GLN A 485 -25.36 22.29 17.64
C GLN A 485 -25.80 21.26 16.58
N SER A 486 -24.84 20.45 16.10
CA SER A 486 -25.11 19.37 15.15
C SER A 486 -26.31 18.52 15.56
N ARG A 487 -27.24 18.33 14.63
CA ARG A 487 -28.47 17.53 14.79
C ARG A 487 -29.43 18.03 15.88
N GLN A 488 -29.19 19.20 16.45
CA GLN A 488 -30.11 19.83 17.39
C GLN A 488 -31.13 20.70 16.67
N SER A 489 -32.25 20.91 17.35
CA SER A 489 -33.28 21.85 16.97
C SER A 489 -33.54 22.82 18.13
N ARG A 490 -33.74 24.10 17.80
CA ARG A 490 -34.04 25.18 18.76
C ARG A 490 -35.20 26.01 18.26
N GLN A 491 -36.06 26.45 19.16
CA GLN A 491 -37.14 27.38 18.83
C GLN A 491 -36.64 28.82 18.94
N ALA A 492 -37.15 29.69 18.07
CA ALA A 492 -37.01 31.13 18.12
C ALA A 492 -38.37 31.77 17.85
N LYS A 493 -38.53 33.05 18.23
CA LYS A 493 -39.79 33.78 18.09
C LYS A 493 -39.63 34.97 17.15
N VAL A 494 -40.66 35.22 16.35
CA VAL A 494 -40.75 36.42 15.50
C VAL A 494 -40.93 37.66 16.38
N THR A 495 -40.00 38.61 16.26
CA THR A 495 -39.95 39.83 17.09
C THR A 495 -39.95 41.13 16.28
N TRP A 496 -39.92 41.04 14.95
CA TRP A 496 -39.97 42.18 14.04
C TRP A 496 -41.39 42.42 13.50
N PRO A 497 -41.72 43.63 13.03
CA PRO A 497 -43.06 43.98 12.56
C PRO A 497 -43.55 43.12 11.39
N VAL A 498 -44.88 43.08 11.21
CA VAL A 498 -45.54 42.42 10.08
C VAL A 498 -45.23 43.16 8.78
N ASN A 499 -45.27 42.44 7.66
CA ASN A 499 -44.93 42.91 6.32
C ASN A 499 -43.46 43.35 6.21
N ASN A 500 -42.57 42.70 6.95
CA ASN A 500 -41.14 43.00 6.91
C ASN A 500 -40.29 41.73 6.86
N MET A 501 -39.06 41.86 6.38
CA MET A 501 -38.10 40.77 6.31
C MET A 501 -36.84 41.09 7.09
N VAL A 502 -36.23 40.05 7.66
CA VAL A 502 -34.92 40.12 8.32
C VAL A 502 -33.99 39.10 7.68
N GLN A 503 -32.72 39.47 7.49
CA GLN A 503 -31.68 38.55 7.07
C GLN A 503 -31.27 37.68 8.26
N ILE A 504 -31.22 36.37 8.08
CA ILE A 504 -30.64 35.43 9.04
C ILE A 504 -29.24 34.99 8.62
N ARG A 505 -28.32 34.97 9.58
CA ARG A 505 -26.91 34.68 9.38
C ARG A 505 -26.43 33.68 10.43
N SER A 506 -25.52 32.81 10.02
CA SER A 506 -24.72 31.98 10.93
C SER A 506 -23.40 32.68 11.22
N ASP A 507 -22.87 32.51 12.43
CA ASP A 507 -21.52 32.97 12.81
C ASP A 507 -20.40 32.27 12.02
N ARG A 508 -20.70 31.10 11.44
CA ARG A 508 -19.83 30.47 10.47
C ARG A 508 -19.96 31.15 9.10
N GLY A 509 -18.87 31.79 8.66
CA GLY A 509 -18.81 32.53 7.40
C GLY A 509 -18.91 31.66 6.13
N ASP A 510 -18.88 30.33 6.24
CA ASP A 510 -19.17 29.42 5.13
C ASP A 510 -20.68 29.31 4.83
N VAL A 511 -21.57 29.66 5.76
CA VAL A 511 -23.02 29.59 5.56
C VAL A 511 -23.53 30.87 4.88
N VAL A 512 -24.14 30.73 3.69
CA VAL A 512 -24.76 31.86 2.99
C VAL A 512 -25.97 32.34 3.80
N PRO A 513 -26.18 33.66 3.99
CA PRO A 513 -27.36 34.18 4.67
C PRO A 513 -28.67 33.81 3.97
N SER A 514 -29.76 33.72 4.74
CA SER A 514 -31.12 33.56 4.23
C SER A 514 -32.01 34.68 4.79
N TYR A 515 -33.32 34.67 4.54
CA TYR A 515 -34.25 35.66 5.05
C TYR A 515 -35.44 35.02 5.75
N ILE A 516 -36.04 35.74 6.68
CA ILE A 516 -37.34 35.40 7.24
C ILE A 516 -38.29 36.58 7.01
N ALA A 517 -39.40 36.32 6.33
CA ALA A 517 -40.47 37.28 6.08
C ALA A 517 -41.63 37.04 7.05
N ASN A 518 -41.98 38.07 7.84
CA ASN A 518 -43.16 38.07 8.71
C ASN A 518 -44.37 38.55 7.91
N ILE A 519 -45.20 37.63 7.43
CA ILE A 519 -46.30 37.93 6.51
C ILE A 519 -47.63 37.29 6.95
N PRO A 520 -48.77 37.98 6.76
CA PRO A 520 -50.10 37.44 7.04
C PRO A 520 -50.69 36.72 5.80
N SER A 521 -49.95 35.79 5.21
CA SER A 521 -50.42 35.01 4.04
C SER A 521 -49.73 33.64 3.95
N SER A 522 -50.47 32.63 3.50
CA SER A 522 -49.96 31.29 3.17
C SER A 522 -49.55 31.13 1.70
N LYS A 523 -49.79 32.15 0.86
CA LYS A 523 -49.56 32.11 -0.59
C LYS A 523 -48.60 33.22 -1.07
N PRO A 524 -47.36 33.29 -0.54
CA PRO A 524 -46.37 34.20 -1.09
C PRO A 524 -45.81 33.70 -2.42
N SER A 525 -45.52 34.64 -3.31
CA SER A 525 -44.74 34.42 -4.53
C SER A 525 -43.31 34.93 -4.32
N ILE A 526 -42.32 34.07 -4.54
CA ILE A 526 -40.91 34.44 -4.61
C ILE A 526 -40.56 34.71 -6.07
N ILE A 527 -40.08 35.92 -6.36
CA ILE A 527 -39.81 36.40 -7.70
C ILE A 527 -38.30 36.49 -7.89
N MET A 528 -37.79 35.57 -8.69
CA MET A 528 -36.43 35.46 -9.23
C MET A 528 -35.97 36.68 -10.04
N PHE A 529 -34.94 37.45 -9.66
CA PHE A 529 -34.24 38.26 -10.67
C PHE A 529 -33.31 37.39 -11.50
N ASP A 530 -33.39 37.51 -12.83
CA ASP A 530 -32.37 36.96 -13.72
C ASP A 530 -31.04 37.70 -13.51
N TYR A 531 -29.95 36.94 -13.47
CA TYR A 531 -28.61 37.50 -13.27
C TYR A 531 -28.30 38.58 -14.32
N GLY A 532 -27.91 39.76 -13.86
CA GLY A 532 -27.59 40.91 -14.72
C GLY A 532 -28.80 41.70 -15.24
N SER A 533 -30.03 41.24 -14.96
CA SER A 533 -31.23 42.02 -15.23
C SER A 533 -31.45 43.09 -14.16
N ASP A 534 -31.92 44.27 -14.56
CA ASP A 534 -32.47 45.31 -13.69
C ASP A 534 -34.00 45.22 -13.58
N THR A 535 -34.62 44.32 -14.35
CA THR A 535 -36.07 44.17 -14.46
C THR A 535 -36.52 42.73 -14.23
N VAL A 536 -37.71 42.58 -13.65
CA VAL A 536 -38.39 41.29 -13.54
C VAL A 536 -39.89 41.49 -13.70
N THR A 537 -40.55 40.56 -14.37
CA THR A 537 -42.01 40.51 -14.45
C THR A 537 -42.56 39.38 -13.60
N PHE A 538 -43.76 39.55 -13.06
CA PHE A 538 -44.40 38.54 -12.23
C PHE A 538 -45.92 38.56 -12.42
N GLU A 539 -46.53 37.45 -12.05
CA GLU A 539 -47.97 37.35 -11.84
C GLU A 539 -48.25 36.95 -10.40
N LEU A 540 -49.25 37.60 -9.79
CA LEU A 540 -49.71 37.32 -8.44
C LEU A 540 -51.20 37.00 -8.48
N ASP A 541 -51.56 35.81 -8.01
CA ASP A 541 -52.96 35.40 -7.90
C ASP A 541 -53.63 36.03 -6.67
N ASN A 542 -54.84 36.55 -6.84
CA ASN A 542 -55.68 37.10 -5.78
C ASN A 542 -57.08 36.47 -5.78
N PRO A 543 -57.20 35.14 -5.58
CA PRO A 543 -58.47 34.42 -5.68
C PRO A 543 -59.48 34.84 -4.60
N SER A 544 -58.99 35.39 -3.49
CA SER A 544 -59.80 35.87 -2.37
C SER A 544 -60.26 37.33 -2.53
N GLU A 545 -59.95 37.96 -3.66
CA GLU A 545 -60.29 39.36 -3.94
C GLU A 545 -59.85 40.30 -2.81
N ALA A 546 -58.64 40.08 -2.27
CA ALA A 546 -58.07 40.90 -1.20
C ALA A 546 -57.80 42.33 -1.70
N ALA A 547 -58.20 43.33 -0.92
CA ALA A 547 -58.04 44.75 -1.27
C ALA A 547 -56.60 45.28 -1.10
N ILE A 548 -55.77 44.59 -0.32
CA ILE A 548 -54.42 45.00 0.03
C ILE A 548 -53.47 43.82 -0.19
N GLY A 549 -52.31 44.10 -0.75
CA GLY A 549 -51.17 43.20 -0.81
C GLY A 549 -49.87 43.93 -0.45
N TYR A 550 -48.76 43.21 -0.45
CA TYR A 550 -47.44 43.79 -0.21
C TYR A 550 -46.41 43.22 -1.15
N LEU A 551 -45.43 44.05 -1.49
CA LEU A 551 -44.20 43.65 -2.15
C LEU A 551 -43.03 43.98 -1.21
N LEU A 552 -42.29 42.95 -0.83
CA LEU A 552 -41.15 43.03 0.09
C LEU A 552 -39.85 42.83 -0.69
N VAL A 553 -38.97 43.82 -0.60
CA VAL A 553 -37.64 43.75 -1.20
C VAL A 553 -36.60 43.72 -0.07
N PRO A 554 -35.61 42.80 -0.10
CA PRO A 554 -34.59 42.73 0.95
C PRO A 554 -33.88 44.08 1.17
N ASP A 555 -33.91 44.59 2.41
CA ASP A 555 -33.30 45.88 2.84
C ASP A 555 -33.98 47.16 2.29
N PHE A 556 -35.24 47.08 1.86
CA PHE A 556 -36.05 48.25 1.45
C PHE A 556 -37.33 48.36 2.29
N ASP A 557 -37.99 49.51 2.18
CA ASP A 557 -39.30 49.76 2.79
C ASP A 557 -40.37 48.85 2.17
N PRO A 558 -41.30 48.28 2.96
CA PRO A 558 -42.36 47.44 2.43
C PRO A 558 -43.33 48.25 1.58
N LEU A 559 -43.66 47.72 0.40
CA LEU A 559 -44.49 48.42 -0.57
C LEU A 559 -45.93 47.91 -0.52
N GLU A 560 -46.87 48.75 -0.09
CA GLU A 560 -48.29 48.40 -0.08
C GLU A 560 -48.89 48.40 -1.50
N ILE A 561 -49.52 47.29 -1.87
CA ILE A 561 -50.27 47.13 -3.10
C ILE A 561 -51.74 47.39 -2.82
N LYS A 562 -52.29 48.43 -3.43
CA LYS A 562 -53.74 48.72 -3.44
C LYS A 562 -54.15 49.09 -4.86
N LEU A 563 -54.94 48.21 -5.48
CA LEU A 563 -55.25 48.21 -6.91
C LEU A 563 -56.66 47.68 -7.15
N SER A 564 -57.37 48.22 -8.14
CA SER A 564 -58.68 47.75 -8.61
C SER A 564 -58.57 46.95 -9.90
N GLU A 565 -59.58 46.14 -10.23
CA GLU A 565 -59.65 45.43 -11.51
C GLU A 565 -59.58 46.40 -12.70
N GLY A 566 -58.67 46.13 -13.64
CA GLY A 566 -58.38 46.99 -14.79
C GLY A 566 -57.52 48.23 -14.50
N GLU A 567 -57.17 48.50 -13.24
CA GLU A 567 -56.32 49.63 -12.85
C GLU A 567 -54.84 49.35 -13.19
N ILE A 568 -54.13 50.37 -13.67
CA ILE A 568 -52.68 50.36 -13.83
C ILE A 568 -52.09 51.39 -12.85
N LYS A 569 -51.14 50.97 -12.03
CA LYS A 569 -50.53 51.80 -11.00
C LYS A 569 -49.02 51.65 -11.02
N SER A 570 -48.31 52.77 -10.88
CA SER A 570 -46.86 52.78 -10.68
C SER A 570 -46.56 53.18 -9.24
N LEU A 571 -45.68 52.43 -8.59
CA LEU A 571 -45.26 52.64 -7.20
C LEU A 571 -43.73 52.74 -7.16
N ALA A 572 -43.20 53.64 -6.33
CA ALA A 572 -41.75 53.74 -6.13
C ALA A 572 -41.28 52.72 -5.09
N ILE A 573 -40.16 52.05 -5.34
CA ILE A 573 -39.46 51.24 -4.34
C ILE A 573 -38.51 52.17 -3.61
N THR A 574 -38.63 52.27 -2.29
CA THR A 574 -37.82 53.20 -1.48
C THR A 574 -36.97 52.48 -0.44
N ARG A 575 -35.83 53.10 -0.11
CA ARG A 575 -35.07 52.83 1.10
C ARG A 575 -34.78 54.17 1.76
N ASP A 576 -35.06 54.31 3.04
CA ASP A 576 -34.88 55.57 3.77
C ASP A 576 -35.60 56.77 3.11
N ASN A 577 -36.77 56.50 2.49
CA ASN A 577 -37.56 57.44 1.67
C ASN A 577 -36.92 57.90 0.34
N GLU A 578 -35.81 57.31 -0.10
CA GLU A 578 -35.23 57.59 -1.42
C GLU A 578 -35.73 56.60 -2.48
N PRO A 579 -36.21 57.04 -3.66
CA PRO A 579 -36.67 56.14 -4.71
C PRO A 579 -35.50 55.46 -5.44
N LEU A 580 -35.45 54.13 -5.37
CA LEU A 580 -34.37 53.27 -5.86
C LEU A 580 -34.86 52.21 -6.87
N GLY A 581 -36.12 52.31 -7.25
CA GLY A 581 -36.77 51.42 -8.19
C GLY A 581 -38.23 51.83 -8.40
N SER A 582 -38.91 51.12 -9.28
CA SER A 582 -40.33 51.29 -9.53
C SER A 582 -40.98 49.95 -9.81
N VAL A 583 -42.24 49.83 -9.41
CA VAL A 583 -43.10 48.69 -9.73
C VAL A 583 -44.29 49.20 -10.52
N LEU A 584 -44.47 48.68 -11.73
CA LEU A 584 -45.66 48.87 -12.53
C LEU A 584 -46.60 47.68 -12.31
N LEU A 585 -47.81 47.94 -11.82
CA LEU A 585 -48.83 46.94 -11.52
C LEU A 585 -50.03 47.13 -12.43
N LYS A 586 -50.64 46.03 -12.85
CA LYS A 586 -51.90 46.00 -13.59
C LYS A 586 -52.83 44.95 -12.99
N GLY A 587 -54.03 45.39 -12.60
CA GLY A 587 -55.10 44.50 -12.15
C GLY A 587 -55.74 43.82 -13.37
N LEU A 588 -55.77 42.49 -13.35
CA LEU A 588 -56.32 41.63 -14.39
C LEU A 588 -57.60 40.93 -13.95
#